data_AF-A0A178MRZ2-F1
#
_entry.id   AF-A0A178MRZ2-F1
#
_cell.length_a   1.000
_cell.length_b   1.000
_cell.length_c   1.000
_cell.angle_alpha   90.00
_cell.angle_beta   90.00
_cell.angle_gamma   90.00
#
_symmetry.space_group_name_H-M   'P 1'
#
loop_
_entity.id
_entity.type
_entity.pdbx_description
1 polymer ?
#
loop_
_entity_poly.entity_id
_entity_poly.type
_entity_poly.pdbx_seq_one_letter_code
_entity_poly.pdbx_strand_id
1 'polypeptide(L)' 'MTLRDLAMALVWGGAALLLAVLIHRFRRGAWSLEDEDVPHASLGQRLLFALALLLAAAGTALFIWSYLGHGVG' A
#
# COMPACT_ATOMS: atom_id res chain seq x y z
N MET A 1 -20.59 9.28 -5.42
CA MET A 1 -19.30 8.94 -4.76
C MET A 1 -18.87 10.14 -3.95
N THR A 2 -18.73 9.98 -2.64
CA THR A 2 -18.24 11.03 -1.74
C THR A 2 -16.71 11.07 -1.77
N LEU A 3 -16.10 12.19 -1.37
CA LEU A 3 -14.63 12.31 -1.24
C LEU A 3 -14.07 11.27 -0.26
N ARG A 4 -14.87 10.90 0.76
CA ARG A 4 -14.56 9.81 1.71
C ARG A 4 -14.51 8.45 1.03
N ASP A 5 -15.44 8.13 0.13
CA ASP A 5 -15.44 6.84 -0.58
C ASP A 5 -14.18 6.70 -1.43
N LEU A 6 -13.75 7.78 -2.10
CA LEU A 6 -12.52 7.81 -2.88
C LEU A 6 -11.28 7.64 -2.01
N ALA A 7 -11.23 8.33 -0.87
CA ALA A 7 -10.14 8.20 0.09
C ALA A 7 -10.05 6.76 0.64
N MET A 8 -11.19 6.16 0.99
CA MET A 8 -11.25 4.77 1.48
C MET A 8 -10.82 3.79 0.40
N ALA A 9 -11.23 3.99 -0.86
CA ALA A 9 -10.80 3.19 -1.99
C ALA A 9 -9.29 3.29 -2.23
N LEU A 10 -8.69 4.48 -2.10
CA LEU A 10 -7.24 4.66 -2.22
C LEU A 10 -6.48 3.95 -1.10
N VAL A 11 -6.93 4.08 0.15
CA VAL A 11 -6.29 3.43 1.31
C VAL A 11 -6.35 1.91 1.16
N TRP A 12 -7.54 1.36 0.92
CA TRP A 12 -7.70 -0.09 0.79
C TRP A 12 -7.05 -0.64 -0.49
N GLY A 13 -7.10 0.11 -1.58
CA GLY A 13 -6.41 -0.23 -2.84
C GLY A 13 -4.89 -0.29 -2.65
N GLY A 14 -4.31 0.72 -1.99
CA GLY A 14 -2.89 0.74 -1.64
C GLY A 14 -2.50 -0.41 -0.70
N ALA A 15 -3.30 -0.66 0.35
CA ALA A 15 -3.08 -1.75 1.29
C ALA A 15 -3.17 -3.14 0.63
N ALA A 16 -4.18 -3.36 -0.23
CA ALA A 16 -4.34 -4.61 -0.97
C ALA A 16 -3.18 -4.84 -1.95
N LEU A 17 -2.73 -3.79 -2.64
CA LEU A 17 -1.58 -3.87 -3.53
C LEU A 17 -0.29 -4.21 -2.75
N LEU A 18 -0.07 -3.55 -1.61
CA LEU A 18 1.07 -3.84 -0.74
C LEU A 18 1.04 -5.30 -0.25
N LEU A 19 -0.13 -5.76 0.19
CA LEU A 19 -0.34 -7.13 0.65
C LEU A 19 -0.06 -8.14 -0.47
N ALA A 20 -0.53 -7.88 -1.70
CA ALA A 20 -0.28 -8.75 -2.84
C ALA A 20 1.22 -8.89 -3.15
N VAL A 21 1.97 -7.78 -3.08
CA VAL A 21 3.43 -7.80 -3.29
C VAL A 21 4.13 -8.58 -2.16
N LEU A 22 3.72 -8.39 -0.91
CA LEU A 22 4.26 -9.12 0.24
C LEU A 22 3.98 -10.62 0.15
N ILE A 23 2.75 -11.02 -0.16
CA ILE A 23 2.37 -12.43 -0.36
C ILE A 23 3.17 -13.04 -1.50
N HIS A 24 3.30 -12.33 -2.63
CA HIS A 24 4.10 -12.80 -3.75
C HIS A 24 5.56 -13.03 -3.35
N ARG A 25 6.14 -12.13 -2.55
CA ARG A 25 7.51 -12.23 -2.07
C ARG A 25 7.67 -13.35 -1.03
N PHE A 26 6.69 -13.53 -0.14
CA PHE A 26 6.65 -14.64 0.81
C PHE A 26 6.61 -16.00 0.11
N ARG A 27 5.76 -16.15 -0.92
CA ARG A 27 5.66 -17.38 -1.73
C ARG A 27 6.93 -17.72 -2.50
N ARG A 28 7.82 -16.75 -2.73
CA ARG A 28 9.13 -16.96 -3.35
C ARG A 28 10.24 -17.29 -2.35
N GLY A 29 9.92 -17.52 -1.08
CA GLY A 29 10.92 -17.94 -0.08
C GLY A 29 11.77 -16.80 0.47
N ALA A 30 11.44 -15.53 0.20
CA ALA A 30 12.23 -14.39 0.67
C ALA A 30 12.22 -14.15 2.19
N TRP A 31 11.62 -15.06 2.95
CA TRP A 31 11.54 -15.06 4.42
C TRP A 31 12.19 -16.33 5.01
N SER A 32 12.79 -17.18 4.18
CA SER A 32 13.62 -18.30 4.64
C SER A 32 14.86 -17.73 5.32
N LEU A 33 15.02 -18.00 6.62
CA LEU A 33 16.19 -17.59 7.40
C LEU A 33 17.39 -18.53 7.18
N GLU A 34 17.14 -19.70 6.59
CA GLU A 34 18.13 -20.74 6.32
C GLU A 34 18.71 -20.64 4.89
N ASP A 35 18.03 -19.94 3.97
CA ASP A 35 18.56 -19.65 2.64
C ASP A 35 19.42 -18.39 2.65
N GLU A 36 20.70 -18.53 2.29
CA GLU A 36 21.55 -17.38 1.97
C GLU A 36 21.09 -16.65 0.69
N ASP A 37 20.35 -17.34 -0.20
CA ASP A 37 19.83 -16.82 -1.45
C ASP A 37 18.41 -16.22 -1.30
N VAL A 38 18.27 -15.20 -0.45
CA VAL A 38 17.03 -14.41 -0.39
C VAL A 38 16.80 -13.72 -1.74
N PRO A 39 15.70 -14.00 -2.46
CA PRO A 39 15.45 -13.39 -3.77
C PRO A 39 15.42 -11.87 -3.67
N HIS A 40 16.35 -11.20 -4.37
CA HIS A 40 16.40 -9.75 -4.40
C HIS A 40 15.11 -9.17 -5.00
N ALA A 41 14.61 -8.10 -4.40
CA ALA A 41 13.45 -7.39 -4.93
C ALA A 41 13.79 -6.75 -6.27
N SER A 42 13.07 -7.15 -7.33
CA SER A 42 13.24 -6.60 -8.67
C SER A 42 12.84 -5.13 -8.73
N LEU A 43 13.34 -4.38 -9.72
CA LEU A 43 12.98 -2.97 -9.90
C LEU A 43 11.46 -2.78 -9.98
N GLY A 44 10.76 -3.65 -10.71
CA GLY A 44 9.30 -3.63 -10.80
C GLY A 44 8.60 -3.81 -9.46
N GLN A 45 9.08 -4.73 -8.60
CA GLN A 45 8.52 -4.92 -7.25
C GLN A 45 8.74 -3.68 -6.38
N ARG A 46 9.93 -3.04 -6.46
CA ARG A 46 10.21 -1.79 -5.72
C ARG A 46 9.31 -0.64 -6.16
N LEU A 47 9.06 -0.50 -7.46
CA LEU A 47 8.12 0.49 -7.99
C LEU A 47 6.69 0.22 -7.53
N LEU A 48 6.25 -1.04 -7.54
CA LEU A 48 4.93 -1.42 -7.01
C LEU A 48 4.80 -1.14 -5.51
N PHE A 49 5.85 -1.42 -4.74
CA PHE A 49 5.91 -1.05 -3.31
C PHE A 49 5.77 0.46 -3.12
N ALA A 50 6.54 1.26 -3.86
CA ALA A 50 6.48 2.71 -3.79
C ALA A 50 5.09 3.23 -4.19
N LEU A 51 4.50 2.70 -5.25
CA LEU A 51 3.16 3.05 -5.70
C LEU A 51 2.09 2.71 -4.67
N ALA A 52 2.15 1.50 -4.09
CA ALA A 52 1.23 1.08 -3.03
C ALA A 52 1.31 2.02 -1.82
N LEU A 53 2.53 2.38 -1.42
CA LEU A 53 2.77 3.30 -0.31
C LEU A 53 2.22 4.71 -0.60
N LEU A 54 2.46 5.22 -1.81
CA LEU A 54 1.96 6.53 -2.24
C LEU A 54 0.43 6.57 -2.31
N LEU A 55 -0.20 5.51 -2.82
CA LEU A 55 -1.67 5.40 -2.85
C LEU A 55 -2.26 5.38 -1.45
N ALA A 56 -1.66 4.60 -0.53
CA ALA A 56 -2.08 4.56 0.86
C ALA A 56 -1.92 5.93 1.53
N ALA A 57 -0.75 6.57 1.39
CA ALA A 57 -0.47 7.88 1.95
C ALA A 57 -1.39 8.97 1.39
N ALA A 58 -1.63 8.98 0.08
CA ALA A 58 -2.55 9.91 -0.57
C ALA A 58 -4.00 9.69 -0.11
N GLY A 59 -4.43 8.45 0.03
CA GLY A 59 -5.74 8.10 0.60
C GLY A 59 -5.90 8.60 2.03
N THR A 60 -4.90 8.38 2.88
CA THR A 60 -4.89 8.87 4.27
C THR A 60 -4.92 10.39 4.32
N ALA A 61 -4.11 11.07 3.51
CA ALA A 61 -4.09 12.54 3.44
C ALA A 61 -5.45 13.10 2.98
N LEU A 62 -6.06 12.51 1.95
CA LEU A 62 -7.40 12.89 1.47
C LEU A 62 -8.48 12.64 2.53
N PHE A 63 -8.38 11.53 3.28
CA PHE A 63 -9.30 11.23 4.37
C PHE A 63 -9.19 12.27 5.49
N ILE A 64 -7.97 12.57 5.94
CA ILE A 64 -7.70 13.59 6.97
C ILE A 64 -8.18 14.96 6.51
N TRP A 65 -7.86 15.35 5.28
CA TRP A 65 -8.31 16.61 4.70
C TRP A 65 -9.84 16.69 4.62
N SER A 66 -10.50 15.62 4.18
CA SER A 66 -11.96 15.54 4.16
C SER A 66 -12.54 15.65 5.57
N TYR A 67 -11.92 15.02 6.57
CA TYR A 67 -12.35 15.08 7.95
C TYR A 67 -12.18 16.48 8.56
N LEU A 68 -11.04 17.13 8.34
CA LEU A 68 -10.74 18.48 8.83
C LEU A 68 -11.52 19.58 8.09
N GLY A 69 -11.71 19.43 6.78
CA GLY A 69 -12.52 20.34 5.96
C GLY A 69 -14.02 20.23 6.23
N HIS A 70 -14.48 19.09 6.74
CA HIS A 70 -15.83 18.90 7.30
C HIS A 70 -15.81 18.95 8.84
N GLY A 71 -14.91 19.75 9.43
CA GLY A 71 -14.81 19.91 10.87
C GLY A 71 -16.17 20.17 11.51
N VAL A 72 -16.47 19.43 12.57
CA VAL A 72 -17.40 19.75 13.67
C VAL A 72 -18.63 20.56 13.24
N GLY A 73 -19.69 19.88 12.84
CA GLY A 73 -21.07 20.38 12.88
C GLY A 73 -21.84 19.65 13.98
#